data_AF-A0A2E4IEE7-F1
#
_entry.id   AF-A0A2E4IEE7-F1
#
_cell.length_a   1.000
_cell.length_b   1.000
_cell.length_c   1.000
_cell.angle_alpha   90.00
_cell.angle_beta   90.00
_cell.angle_gamma   90.00
#
_symmetry.space_group_name_H-M   'P 1'
#
loop_
_entity.id
_entity.type
_entity.pdbx_description
1 polymer ?
#
loop_
_entity_poly.entity_id
_entity_poly.type
_entity_poly.pdbx_seq_one_letter_code
_entity_poly.pdbx_strand_id
1 'polypeptide(L)'
;MQMYNRIIDIETTESKMKVNMAQLMTGAVGICAEGGEFMEIIKKCVFQGKPMDEDTQFHAMRELGDIMWYWMNSCSALGIDPNDVIAENVRKLEKRYPGGEFDPYYSENRQDGDL
;
A
#
# COMPACT_ATOMS: atom_id res chain seq x y z
N MET A 1 -9.69 24.05 13.67
CA MET A 1 -9.59 23.41 15.01
C MET A 1 -10.12 21.98 15.04
N GLN A 2 -11.22 21.64 14.34
CA GLN A 2 -11.81 20.29 14.37
C GLN A 2 -10.86 19.15 13.97
N MET A 3 -10.08 19.32 12.89
CA MET A 3 -9.11 18.29 12.44
C MET A 3 -7.97 18.08 13.45
N TYR A 4 -7.41 19.17 13.99
CA TYR A 4 -6.33 19.11 14.98
C TYR A 4 -6.77 18.36 16.24
N ASN A 5 -7.96 18.66 16.76
CA ASN A 5 -8.52 17.94 17.90
C ASN A 5 -8.73 16.46 17.57
N ARG A 6 -9.18 16.13 16.35
CA ARG A 6 -9.32 14.73 15.91
C ARG A 6 -8.00 13.98 15.88
N ILE A 7 -6.90 14.63 15.47
CA ILE A 7 -5.56 14.04 15.50
C ILE A 7 -5.13 13.78 16.96
N ILE A 8 -5.30 14.78 17.84
CA ILE A 8 -5.00 14.61 19.27
C ILE A 8 -5.78 13.44 19.85
N ASP A 9 -7.10 13.35 19.58
CA ASP A 9 -7.93 12.25 20.07
C ASP A 9 -7.38 10.90 19.59
N ILE A 10 -7.00 10.78 18.31
CA ILE A 10 -6.43 9.53 17.77
C ILE A 10 -5.10 9.18 18.47
N GLU A 11 -4.24 10.17 18.71
CA GLU A 11 -2.92 9.96 19.31
C GLU A 11 -2.99 9.71 20.84
N THR A 12 -4.06 10.14 21.52
CA THR A 12 -4.16 10.14 22.99
C THR A 12 -5.19 9.15 23.56
N THR A 13 -6.22 8.75 22.81
CA THR A 13 -7.31 7.91 23.35
C THR A 13 -7.03 6.43 23.11
N GLU A 14 -6.64 5.72 24.19
CA GLU A 14 -6.81 4.29 24.55
C GLU A 14 -6.69 3.14 23.52
N SER A 15 -6.45 3.38 22.24
CA SER A 15 -6.06 2.32 21.31
C SER A 15 -4.66 1.89 21.74
N LYS A 16 -4.48 0.60 22.03
CA LYS A 16 -3.19 -0.01 22.46
C LYS A 16 -2.03 0.25 21.48
N MET A 17 -2.32 0.84 20.32
CA MET A 17 -1.39 1.33 19.32
C MET A 17 -1.25 2.84 19.49
N LYS A 18 -0.12 3.31 20.01
CA LYS A 18 0.27 4.73 19.94
C LYS A 18 0.59 5.05 18.48
N VAL A 19 -0.42 5.44 17.70
CA VAL A 19 -0.25 5.74 16.26
C VAL A 19 0.38 7.11 16.10
N ASN A 20 1.48 7.20 15.34
CA ASN A 20 2.07 8.48 14.95
C ASN A 20 1.33 9.03 13.73
N MET A 21 0.37 9.94 13.92
CA MET A 21 -0.49 10.40 12.82
C MET A 21 0.28 11.24 11.80
N ALA A 22 1.27 12.03 12.24
CA ALA A 22 2.11 12.80 11.33
C ALA A 22 2.87 11.88 10.36
N GLN A 23 3.50 10.82 10.89
CA GLN A 23 4.22 9.85 10.07
C GLN A 23 3.29 9.02 9.19
N LEU A 24 2.11 8.62 9.71
CA LEU A 24 1.14 7.87 8.93
C LEU A 24 0.58 8.71 7.77
N MET A 25 0.32 10.00 7.99
CA MET A 25 -0.06 10.92 6.92
C MET A 25 1.04 11.06 5.86
N THR A 26 2.30 11.20 6.28
CA THR A 26 3.44 11.21 5.35
C THR A 26 3.49 9.94 4.51
N GLY A 27 3.33 8.77 5.14
CA GLY A 27 3.26 7.49 4.46
C GLY A 27 2.11 7.40 3.46
N ALA A 28 0.89 7.75 3.88
CA ALA A 28 -0.31 7.66 3.04
C ALA A 28 -0.25 8.61 1.82
N VAL A 29 0.20 9.85 2.03
CA VAL A 29 0.35 10.83 0.93
C VAL A 29 1.47 10.40 -0.01
N GLY A 30 2.61 9.96 0.53
CA GLY A 30 3.75 9.52 -0.28
C GLY A 30 3.43 8.31 -1.15
N ILE A 31 2.77 7.28 -0.62
CA ILE A 31 2.33 6.12 -1.41
C ILE A 31 1.47 6.56 -2.61
N CYS A 32 0.57 7.52 -2.41
CA CYS A 32 -0.29 8.02 -3.49
C CYS A 32 0.50 8.81 -4.55
N ALA A 33 1.42 9.67 -4.11
CA ALA A 33 2.26 10.46 -4.99
C ALA A 33 3.15 9.56 -5.87
N GLU A 34 3.95 8.68 -5.24
CA GLU A 34 4.89 7.83 -5.97
C GLU A 34 4.18 6.72 -6.75
N GLY A 35 3.02 6.25 -6.27
CA GLY A 35 2.14 5.37 -7.05
C GLY A 35 1.67 6.04 -8.35
N GLY A 36 1.42 7.36 -8.31
CA GLY A 36 1.12 8.16 -9.48
C GLY A 36 2.30 8.31 -10.43
N GLU A 37 3.51 8.54 -9.90
CA GLU A 37 4.74 8.63 -10.70
C GLU A 37 5.05 7.29 -11.41
N PHE A 38 4.97 6.18 -10.68
CA PHE A 38 5.11 4.84 -11.23
C PHE A 38 4.08 4.58 -12.34
N MET A 39 2.80 4.91 -12.10
CA MET A 39 1.75 4.79 -13.11
C MET A 39 2.04 5.63 -14.36
N GLU A 40 2.53 6.86 -14.19
CA GLU A 40 2.86 7.75 -15.30
C GLU A 40 3.96 7.15 -16.20
N ILE A 41 4.94 6.44 -15.63
CA ILE A 41 5.95 5.71 -16.41
C ILE A 41 5.29 4.64 -17.29
N ILE A 42 4.44 3.79 -16.71
CA ILE A 42 3.75 2.72 -17.45
C ILE A 42 2.84 3.29 -18.53
N LYS A 43 2.05 4.32 -18.19
CA LYS A 43 1.18 5.03 -19.13
C LYS A 43 1.97 5.61 -20.30
N LYS A 44 3.13 6.24 -20.06
CA LYS A 44 4.01 6.77 -21.12
C LYS A 44 4.49 5.67 -22.06
N CYS A 45 4.85 4.51 -21.52
CA CYS A 45 5.26 3.37 -22.34
C CYS A 45 4.11 2.84 -23.20
N VAL A 46 2.95 2.60 -22.59
CA VAL A 46 1.80 1.96 -23.27
C VAL A 46 1.12 2.90 -24.26
N PHE A 47 0.90 4.17 -23.89
CA PHE A 47 0.02 5.07 -24.66
C PHE A 47 0.77 6.17 -25.43
N GLN A 48 2.05 6.40 -25.13
CA GLN A 48 2.84 7.49 -25.72
C GLN A 48 4.10 7.00 -26.41
N GLY A 49 4.31 5.68 -26.49
CA GLY A 49 5.41 5.05 -27.22
C GLY A 49 6.78 5.21 -26.57
N LYS A 50 6.86 5.55 -25.27
CA LYS A 50 8.13 5.60 -24.56
C LYS A 50 8.76 4.18 -24.50
N PRO A 51 10.02 3.98 -24.92
CA PRO A 51 10.67 2.67 -24.82
C PRO A 51 10.77 2.15 -23.38
N MET A 52 10.62 0.84 -23.18
CA MET A 52 10.90 0.16 -21.90
C MET A 52 12.35 -0.36 -21.88
N ASP A 53 13.29 0.57 -22.02
CA ASP A 53 14.73 0.32 -21.97
C ASP A 53 15.25 0.27 -20.52
N GLU A 54 16.56 0.06 -20.35
CA GLU A 54 17.21 -0.03 -19.04
C GLU A 54 16.99 1.22 -18.18
N ASP A 55 17.06 2.41 -18.78
CA ASP A 55 16.83 3.67 -18.08
C ASP A 55 15.38 3.80 -17.59
N THR A 56 14.42 3.38 -18.41
CA THR A 56 13.00 3.41 -18.04
C THR A 56 12.67 2.36 -16.97
N GLN A 57 13.26 1.16 -17.06
CA GLN A 57 13.14 0.13 -16.03
C GLN A 57 13.78 0.59 -14.71
N PHE A 58 14.95 1.23 -14.77
CA PHE A 58 15.61 1.79 -13.60
C PHE A 58 14.77 2.89 -12.96
N HIS A 59 14.16 3.78 -13.75
CA HIS A 59 13.24 4.78 -13.24
C HIS A 59 12.04 4.13 -12.53
N ALA A 60 11.39 3.15 -13.15
CA ALA A 60 10.28 2.42 -12.55
C ALA A 60 10.69 1.72 -11.24
N MET A 61 11.89 1.15 -11.17
CA MET A 61 12.44 0.54 -9.96
C MET A 61 12.62 1.56 -8.83
N ARG A 62 13.03 2.80 -9.12
CA ARG A 62 13.16 3.85 -8.09
C ARG A 62 11.80 4.22 -7.50
N GLU A 63 10.79 4.41 -8.34
CA GLU A 63 9.43 4.73 -7.86
C GLU A 63 8.88 3.60 -6.98
N LEU A 64 9.14 2.34 -7.33
CA LEU A 64 8.81 1.20 -6.47
C LEU A 64 9.55 1.23 -5.13
N GLY A 65 10.81 1.68 -5.13
CA GLY A 65 11.60 1.91 -3.91
C GLY A 65 11.00 3.00 -3.02
N ASP A 66 10.56 4.10 -3.60
CA ASP A 66 9.95 5.21 -2.87
C ASP A 66 8.57 4.81 -2.31
N ILE A 67 7.74 4.09 -3.09
CA ILE A 67 6.50 3.46 -2.60
C ILE A 67 6.78 2.55 -1.40
N MET A 68 7.78 1.68 -1.50
CA MET A 68 8.17 0.78 -0.41
C MET A 68 8.62 1.56 0.83
N TRP A 69 9.36 2.66 0.66
CA TRP A 69 9.79 3.51 1.76
C TRP A 69 8.62 4.13 2.52
N TYR A 70 7.62 4.67 1.81
CA TYR A 70 6.42 5.22 2.44
C TYR A 70 5.51 4.14 3.05
N TRP A 71 5.45 2.96 2.44
CA TRP A 71 4.76 1.80 3.02
C TRP A 71 5.40 1.34 4.34
N MET A 72 6.74 1.27 4.39
CA MET A 72 7.48 0.94 5.62
C MET A 72 7.28 1.99 6.73
N ASN A 73 7.22 3.27 6.36
CA ASN A 73 6.90 4.34 7.31
C ASN A 73 5.46 4.22 7.85
N SER A 74 4.51 3.83 6.99
CA SER A 74 3.13 3.58 7.41
C SER A 74 3.05 2.41 8.40
N CYS A 75 3.80 1.34 8.16
CA CYS A 75 3.89 0.22 9.09
C CYS A 75 4.49 0.65 10.45
N SER A 76 5.56 1.43 10.40
CA SER A 76 6.21 1.96 11.61
C SER A 76 5.29 2.90 12.40
N ALA A 77 4.53 3.76 11.72
CA ALA A 77 3.58 4.68 12.34
C ALA A 77 2.41 3.95 13.01
N LEU A 78 2.03 2.79 12.47
CA LEU A 78 1.01 1.91 13.04
C LEU A 78 1.58 0.96 14.11
N GLY A 79 2.91 0.80 14.21
CA GLY A 79 3.53 -0.17 15.13
C GLY A 79 3.32 -1.63 14.70
N ILE A 80 3.22 -1.88 13.39
CA ILE A 80 3.04 -3.23 12.81
C ILE A 80 4.34 -3.71 12.15
N ASP A 81 4.62 -5.02 12.25
CA ASP A 81 5.70 -5.64 11.50
C ASP A 81 5.30 -5.74 10.01
N PRO A 82 6.10 -5.20 9.08
CA PRO A 82 5.85 -5.34 7.64
C PRO A 82 5.67 -6.79 7.17
N ASN A 83 6.36 -7.75 7.79
CA ASN A 83 6.24 -9.16 7.46
C ASN A 83 4.87 -9.72 7.85
N ASP A 84 4.29 -9.25 8.96
CA ASP A 84 2.94 -9.64 9.38
C ASP A 84 1.90 -9.12 8.38
N VAL A 85 2.09 -7.92 7.83
CA VAL A 85 1.21 -7.36 6.78
C VAL A 85 1.22 -8.25 5.53
N ILE A 86 2.40 -8.68 5.11
CA ILE A 86 2.56 -9.58 3.95
C ILE A 86 1.92 -10.95 4.26
N ALA A 87 2.23 -11.54 5.40
CA ALA A 87 1.71 -12.85 5.81
C ALA A 87 0.18 -12.85 5.91
N GLU A 88 -0.41 -11.79 6.47
CA GLU A 88 -1.87 -11.68 6.57
C GLU A 88 -2.52 -11.52 5.19
N ASN A 89 -1.88 -10.80 4.26
CA ASN A 89 -2.37 -10.72 2.89
C ASN A 89 -2.34 -12.10 2.20
N VAL A 90 -1.29 -12.90 2.41
CA VAL A 90 -1.23 -14.29 1.91
C VAL A 90 -2.36 -15.13 2.50
N ARG A 91 -2.53 -15.16 3.83
CA ARG A 91 -3.61 -15.94 4.49
C ARG A 91 -5.01 -15.54 4.01
N LYS A 92 -5.23 -14.24 3.79
CA LYS A 92 -6.48 -13.72 3.22
C LYS A 92 -6.71 -14.25 1.80
N LEU A 93 -5.69 -14.23 0.94
CA LEU A 93 -5.79 -14.74 -0.42
C LEU A 93 -5.96 -16.27 -0.46
N GLU A 94 -5.27 -17.02 0.39
CA GLU A 94 -5.44 -18.48 0.49
C GLU A 94 -6.87 -18.89 0.85
N LYS A 95 -7.56 -18.13 1.70
CA LYS A 95 -8.98 -18.36 2.00
C LYS A 95 -9.89 -18.13 0.80
N ARG A 96 -9.51 -17.25 -0.12
CA ARG A 96 -10.28 -16.97 -1.35
C ARG A 96 -10.19 -18.10 -2.36
N TYR A 97 -9.05 -18.79 -2.40
CA TYR A 97 -8.76 -19.79 -3.41
C TYR A 97 -8.72 -21.20 -2.80
N PRO A 98 -9.85 -21.94 -2.80
CA PRO A 98 -9.85 -23.33 -2.34
C PRO A 98 -8.93 -24.19 -3.22
N GLY A 99 -7.75 -24.51 -2.69
CA GLY A 99 -6.67 -25.22 -3.41
C GLY A 99 -5.34 -24.45 -3.48
N GLY A 100 -5.32 -23.17 -3.08
CA GLY A 100 -4.09 -22.36 -3.01
C GLY A 100 -3.64 -21.75 -4.35
N GLU A 101 -4.40 -21.96 -5.43
CA GLU A 101 -4.09 -21.44 -6.76
C GLU A 101 -5.11 -20.37 -7.18
N PHE A 102 -4.63 -19.32 -7.84
CA PHE A 102 -5.49 -18.26 -8.36
C PHE A 102 -6.56 -18.83 -9.31
N ASP A 103 -7.80 -18.41 -9.10
CA ASP A 103 -8.94 -18.79 -9.92
C ASP A 103 -9.82 -17.54 -10.21
N PRO A 104 -10.08 -17.20 -11.48
CA PRO A 104 -10.87 -16.03 -11.84
C PRO A 104 -12.28 -16.00 -11.26
N TYR A 105 -12.94 -17.15 -11.13
CA TYR A 105 -14.28 -17.24 -10.56
C TYR A 105 -14.25 -16.83 -9.08
N TYR A 106 -13.30 -17.33 -8.30
CA TYR A 106 -13.17 -16.95 -6.88
C TYR A 106 -12.63 -15.52 -6.68
N SER A 107 -11.89 -14.97 -7.64
CA SER A 107 -11.47 -13.56 -7.62
C SER A 107 -12.65 -12.59 -7.77
N GLU A 108 -13.60 -12.92 -8.64
CA GLU A 108 -14.79 -12.09 -8.92
C GLU A 108 -15.96 -12.38 -7.96
N ASN A 109 -16.10 -13.60 -7.45
CA ASN A 109 -17.21 -14.03 -6.58
C ASN A 109 -16.76 -14.22 -5.14
N ARG A 110 -16.76 -13.13 -4.38
CA ARG A 110 -16.34 -13.11 -2.97
C ARG A 110 -17.40 -13.72 -2.05
N GLN A 111 -16.95 -14.41 -1.00
CA GLN A 111 -17.82 -14.89 0.07
C GLN A 111 -18.28 -13.72 0.95
N ASP A 112 -19.44 -13.88 1.58
CA ASP A 112 -20.02 -12.87 2.46
C ASP A 112 -19.11 -12.65 3.68
N GLY A 113 -18.60 -11.42 3.86
CA GLY A 113 -17.66 -11.06 4.93
C GLY A 113 -16.17 -11.05 4.56
N ASP A 114 -15.80 -11.28 3.30
CA ASP A 114 -14.43 -11.12 2.81
C ASP A 114 -14.12 -9.64 2.47
N LEU A 115 -13.40 -8.95 3.38
CA LEU A 115 -12.91 -7.56 3.23
C LEU A 115 -11.51 -7.53 2.59
#